data_AF-A0A1B8S4E4-F1
#
_entry.id   AF-A0A1B8S4E4-F1
#
_cell.length_a   1.000
_cell.length_b   1.000
_cell.length_c   1.000
_cell.angle_alpha   90.00
_cell.angle_beta   90.00
_cell.angle_gamma   90.00
#
_symmetry.space_group_name_H-M   'P 1'
#
loop_
_entity.id
_entity.type
_entity.pdbx_description
1 polymer ?
#
loop_
_entity_poly.entity_id
_entity_poly.type
_entity_poly.pdbx_seq_one_letter_code
_entity_poly.pdbx_strand_id
1 'polypeptide(L)'
;MCEDSPHIYRCIGIGFGPSNIALAIALEEAGELDNVLFLEKAAAPDWQGEFLIDGSDIQHNPLRDFVTPRNPASPYGFLSYLKAQGRLFEFLNLEAPYPPRTEYARYCVWVARQFDSAVRYSSAVRCLKYTVAGGLPAVRIELESGQVFLARSVSFAPGRSIHVPAPFAAHMGGRMVHAAQYRSAVARWQDEGVIRRIAVIGASQSAVEMLLDLPGHFPQAQITGICRSFGYKQKDLSPFTERVYEPEFVGRFYDAPEEAQNSMRRELWRSNYGAADHDVIAALQFRMYEQRVTGRSQIVLLDNKTTLDITPLDGAGGFELTLLDRMDRSETRAEFDAVILATGFLNHGSAPEGEPFHPLLAGIAGEARFRADGAIAQARDYRLLTKPGLTRAPVFLNGVSETSHGFGDAGSFSLLSVRSAELAGSIAGVPLRPRNISTGAGQDTPARTVQPA
;
A
#
# COMPACT_ATOMS: atom_id res chain seq x y z
N MET A 1 -14.76 -44.47 -13.74
CA MET A 1 -14.88 -43.23 -12.96
C MET A 1 -13.79 -42.31 -13.49
N CYS A 2 -14.13 -41.37 -14.38
CA CYS A 2 -13.17 -40.34 -14.78
C CYS A 2 -13.03 -39.40 -13.60
N GLU A 3 -11.86 -39.35 -12.97
CA GLU A 3 -11.53 -38.24 -12.08
C GLU A 3 -11.53 -36.97 -12.95
N ASP A 4 -12.51 -36.08 -12.71
CA ASP A 4 -12.51 -34.75 -13.33
C ASP A 4 -11.16 -34.11 -13.03
N SER A 5 -10.34 -33.96 -14.07
CA SER A 5 -9.03 -33.36 -13.91
C SER A 5 -9.22 -31.94 -13.35
N PRO A 6 -8.48 -31.56 -12.29
CA PRO A 6 -8.70 -30.28 -11.64
C PRO A 6 -8.55 -29.14 -12.64
N HIS A 7 -9.53 -28.23 -12.67
CA HIS A 7 -9.54 -27.08 -13.57
C HIS A 7 -8.26 -26.25 -13.38
N ILE A 8 -7.60 -25.92 -14.49
CA ILE A 8 -6.35 -25.16 -14.51
C ILE A 8 -6.64 -23.75 -15.02
N TYR A 9 -6.55 -22.78 -14.12
CA TYR A 9 -6.74 -21.38 -14.45
C TYR A 9 -5.57 -20.87 -15.29
N ARG A 10 -5.84 -19.92 -16.20
CA ARG A 10 -4.78 -19.22 -16.94
C ARG A 10 -3.98 -18.34 -15.99
N CYS A 11 -4.67 -17.59 -15.13
CA CYS A 11 -4.09 -16.77 -14.08
C CYS A 11 -4.91 -16.88 -12.79
N ILE A 12 -4.23 -16.96 -11.64
CA ILE A 12 -4.85 -16.71 -10.34
C ILE A 12 -4.27 -15.45 -9.71
N GLY A 13 -5.11 -14.48 -9.38
CA GLY A 13 -4.74 -13.33 -8.57
C GLY A 13 -4.87 -13.61 -7.08
N ILE A 14 -3.85 -13.31 -6.29
CA ILE A 14 -3.86 -13.44 -4.82
C ILE A 14 -4.05 -12.06 -4.22
N GLY A 15 -5.14 -11.90 -3.48
CA GLY A 15 -5.67 -10.60 -3.06
C GLY A 15 -6.49 -9.94 -4.16
N PHE A 16 -7.50 -9.18 -3.78
CA PHE A 16 -8.33 -8.39 -4.68
C PHE A 16 -8.44 -6.93 -4.22
N GLY A 17 -7.30 -6.38 -3.80
CA GLY A 17 -7.11 -4.94 -3.61
C GLY A 17 -6.76 -4.21 -4.92
N PRO A 18 -6.38 -2.92 -4.84
CA PRO A 18 -6.15 -2.04 -6.00
C PRO A 18 -5.33 -2.66 -7.15
N SER A 19 -4.22 -3.31 -6.81
CA SER A 19 -3.33 -4.02 -7.74
C SER A 19 -4.06 -5.01 -8.65
N ASN A 20 -4.90 -5.88 -8.08
CA ASN A 20 -5.57 -6.92 -8.85
C ASN A 20 -6.91 -6.45 -9.42
N ILE A 21 -7.54 -5.42 -8.85
CA ILE A 21 -8.68 -4.73 -9.48
C ILE A 21 -8.24 -4.10 -10.82
N ALA A 22 -7.12 -3.36 -10.82
CA ALA A 22 -6.60 -2.76 -12.05
C ALA A 22 -6.17 -3.82 -13.08
N LEU A 23 -5.63 -4.96 -12.64
CA LEU A 23 -5.33 -6.08 -13.51
C LEU A 23 -6.60 -6.69 -14.11
N ALA A 24 -7.66 -6.87 -13.33
CA ALA A 24 -8.95 -7.37 -13.83
C ALA A 24 -9.51 -6.45 -14.93
N ILE A 25 -9.46 -5.13 -14.74
CA ILE A 25 -9.85 -4.14 -15.77
C ILE A 25 -8.99 -4.27 -17.03
N ALA A 26 -7.66 -4.38 -16.87
CA ALA A 26 -6.76 -4.50 -18.02
C ALA A 26 -6.99 -5.79 -18.81
N LEU A 27 -7.28 -6.90 -18.12
CA LEU A 27 -7.63 -8.18 -18.74
C LEU A 27 -9.01 -8.13 -19.42
N GLU A 28 -10.01 -7.54 -18.79
CA GLU A 28 -11.36 -7.37 -19.35
C GLU A 28 -11.33 -6.53 -20.63
N GLU A 29 -10.66 -5.37 -20.61
CA GLU A 29 -10.55 -4.52 -21.80
C GLU A 29 -9.74 -5.16 -22.93
N ALA A 30 -8.92 -6.18 -22.62
CA ALA A 30 -8.19 -6.98 -23.60
C ALA A 30 -9.00 -8.21 -24.09
N GLY A 31 -10.18 -8.50 -23.53
CA GLY A 31 -10.93 -9.73 -23.82
C GLY A 31 -10.28 -10.98 -23.23
N GLU A 32 -9.47 -10.81 -22.19
CA GLU A 32 -8.61 -11.82 -21.57
C GLU A 32 -9.01 -12.04 -20.10
N LEU A 33 -10.24 -11.75 -19.68
CA LEU A 33 -10.68 -12.08 -18.30
C LEU A 33 -11.12 -13.55 -18.19
N ASP A 34 -11.39 -14.20 -19.31
CA ASP A 34 -11.77 -15.61 -19.35
C ASP A 34 -10.68 -16.50 -18.72
N ASN A 35 -11.14 -17.49 -17.95
CA ASN A 35 -10.29 -18.43 -17.22
C ASN A 35 -9.29 -17.76 -16.23
N VAL A 36 -9.72 -16.66 -15.60
CA VAL A 36 -9.01 -15.97 -14.52
C VAL A 36 -9.82 -16.05 -13.24
N LEU A 37 -9.14 -16.22 -12.10
CA LEU A 37 -9.77 -16.20 -10.78
C LEU A 37 -8.95 -15.36 -9.81
N PHE A 38 -9.63 -14.50 -9.05
CA PHE A 38 -9.04 -13.76 -7.94
C PHE A 38 -9.48 -14.37 -6.60
N LEU A 39 -8.55 -14.51 -5.66
CA LEU A 39 -8.79 -15.06 -4.33
C LEU A 39 -8.56 -13.95 -3.29
N GLU A 40 -9.62 -13.54 -2.61
CA GLU A 40 -9.59 -12.48 -1.58
C GLU A 40 -9.92 -13.05 -0.21
N LYS A 41 -9.13 -12.71 0.81
CA LYS A 41 -9.35 -13.20 2.19
C LYS A 41 -10.56 -12.54 2.85
N ALA A 42 -10.83 -11.27 2.54
CA ALA A 42 -11.97 -10.53 3.06
C ALA A 42 -13.28 -11.13 2.53
N ALA A 43 -14.35 -10.96 3.30
CA ALA A 43 -15.68 -11.47 2.94
C ALA A 43 -16.38 -10.62 1.86
N ALA A 44 -15.88 -9.41 1.61
CA ALA A 44 -16.42 -8.46 0.65
C ALA A 44 -15.27 -7.53 0.19
N PRO A 45 -15.42 -6.82 -0.94
CA PRO A 45 -14.43 -5.85 -1.36
C PRO A 45 -14.31 -4.71 -0.34
N ASP A 46 -13.07 -4.39 0.03
CA ASP A 46 -12.71 -3.32 0.95
C ASP A 46 -11.38 -2.68 0.51
N TRP A 47 -11.24 -1.37 0.70
CA TRP A 47 -9.99 -0.68 0.52
C TRP A 47 -9.70 0.21 1.73
N GLN A 48 -8.73 -0.22 2.53
CA GLN A 48 -8.27 0.49 3.72
C GLN A 48 -9.41 0.84 4.70
N GLY A 49 -10.40 -0.04 4.88
CA GLY A 49 -11.56 0.20 5.75
C GLY A 49 -11.20 0.57 7.20
N GLU A 50 -10.07 0.04 7.68
CA GLU A 50 -9.48 0.32 9.00
C GLU A 50 -8.86 1.72 9.14
N PHE A 51 -8.56 2.40 8.02
CA PHE A 51 -7.96 3.74 7.95
C PHE A 51 -8.93 4.82 7.42
N LEU A 52 -10.23 4.52 7.36
CA LEU A 52 -11.25 5.50 7.03
C LEU A 52 -11.49 6.43 8.22
N ILE A 53 -10.63 7.43 8.32
CA ILE A 53 -10.71 8.54 9.28
C ILE A 53 -11.51 9.67 8.62
N ASP A 54 -12.46 10.25 9.36
CA ASP A 54 -13.30 11.32 8.87
C ASP A 54 -12.46 12.58 8.55
N GLY A 55 -12.77 13.24 7.44
CA GLY A 55 -12.04 14.42 6.98
C GLY A 55 -10.68 14.13 6.30
N SER A 56 -10.28 12.86 6.17
CA SER A 56 -9.07 12.49 5.42
C SER A 56 -9.30 12.41 3.91
N ASP A 57 -8.25 12.61 3.11
CA ASP A 57 -8.26 12.50 1.65
C ASP A 57 -7.29 11.41 1.12
N ILE A 58 -7.23 11.26 -0.21
CA ILE A 58 -6.39 10.27 -0.90
C ILE A 58 -4.97 10.73 -1.23
N GLN A 59 -4.61 11.99 -0.99
CA GLN A 59 -3.25 12.53 -1.15
C GLN A 59 -2.65 12.47 -2.57
N HIS A 60 -3.45 12.19 -3.59
CA HIS A 60 -2.99 12.13 -4.98
C HIS A 60 -4.11 12.51 -5.94
N ASN A 61 -3.73 12.89 -7.17
CA ASN A 61 -4.69 13.21 -8.21
C ASN A 61 -5.63 12.02 -8.47
N PRO A 62 -6.96 12.17 -8.33
CA PRO A 62 -7.91 11.06 -8.44
C PRO A 62 -8.00 10.47 -9.85
N LEU A 63 -7.42 11.12 -10.86
CA LEU A 63 -7.33 10.58 -12.22
C LEU A 63 -6.13 9.65 -12.41
N ARG A 64 -5.25 9.49 -11.40
CA ARG A 64 -4.35 8.33 -11.30
C ARG A 64 -5.11 7.13 -10.74
N ASP A 65 -6.31 6.89 -11.25
CA ASP A 65 -7.17 5.78 -10.83
C ASP A 65 -6.74 4.44 -11.47
N PHE A 66 -7.61 3.43 -11.41
CA PHE A 66 -7.31 2.10 -11.95
C PHE A 66 -7.05 2.05 -13.46
N VAL A 67 -7.48 3.07 -14.23
CA VAL A 67 -7.55 2.96 -15.69
C VAL A 67 -7.32 4.25 -16.47
N THR A 68 -7.72 5.41 -15.95
CA THR A 68 -7.77 6.69 -16.66
C THR A 68 -6.45 7.08 -17.35
N PRO A 69 -5.25 6.94 -16.74
CA PRO A 69 -4.00 7.26 -17.41
C PRO A 69 -3.71 6.42 -18.66
N ARG A 70 -4.32 5.23 -18.75
CA ARG A 70 -4.20 4.29 -19.87
C ARG A 70 -5.37 4.39 -20.85
N ASN A 71 -6.59 4.52 -20.33
CA ASN A 71 -7.83 4.57 -21.09
C ASN A 71 -8.84 5.50 -20.39
N PRO A 72 -8.85 6.82 -20.69
CA PRO A 72 -9.76 7.77 -20.06
C PRO A 72 -11.23 7.58 -20.46
N ALA A 73 -11.52 6.78 -21.48
CA ALA A 73 -12.88 6.44 -21.91
C ALA A 73 -13.43 5.19 -21.20
N SER A 74 -12.65 4.57 -20.31
CA SER A 74 -13.05 3.36 -19.60
C SER A 74 -14.24 3.62 -18.66
N PRO A 75 -15.22 2.69 -18.58
CA PRO A 75 -16.32 2.83 -17.63
C PRO A 75 -15.85 2.70 -16.18
N TYR A 76 -14.64 2.19 -15.92
CA TYR A 76 -14.11 1.96 -14.58
C TYR A 76 -13.36 3.17 -13.99
N GLY A 77 -13.26 4.30 -14.70
CA GLY A 77 -12.59 5.50 -14.21
C GLY A 77 -13.35 6.23 -13.09
N PHE A 78 -12.65 7.03 -12.30
CA PHE A 78 -13.22 7.77 -11.17
C PHE A 78 -14.31 8.77 -11.60
N LEU A 79 -14.13 9.44 -12.75
CA LEU A 79 -15.17 10.34 -13.29
C LEU A 79 -16.42 9.58 -13.74
N SER A 80 -16.25 8.38 -14.31
CA SER A 80 -17.35 7.48 -14.68
C SER A 80 -18.13 7.05 -13.44
N TYR A 81 -17.43 6.73 -12.35
CA TYR A 81 -18.03 6.47 -11.04
C TYR A 81 -18.82 7.68 -10.52
N LEU A 82 -18.21 8.88 -10.46
CA LEU A 82 -18.89 10.08 -9.97
C LEU A 82 -20.15 10.39 -10.79
N LYS A 83 -20.10 10.20 -12.12
CA LYS A 83 -21.25 10.35 -13.00
C LYS A 83 -22.35 9.34 -12.65
N ALA A 84 -21.99 8.07 -12.45
CA ALA A 84 -22.93 7.02 -12.07
C ALA A 84 -23.58 7.26 -10.68
N GLN A 85 -22.86 7.91 -9.76
CA GLN A 85 -23.38 8.29 -8.44
C GLN A 85 -24.18 9.60 -8.44
N GLY A 86 -24.29 10.29 -9.59
CA GLY A 86 -24.96 11.60 -9.67
C GLY A 86 -24.20 12.75 -9.02
N ARG A 87 -22.96 12.53 -8.55
CA ARG A 87 -22.15 13.51 -7.79
C ARG A 87 -21.10 14.24 -8.62
N LEU A 88 -21.03 14.02 -9.94
CA LEU A 88 -19.98 14.62 -10.77
C LEU A 88 -19.94 16.16 -10.68
N PHE A 89 -21.07 16.85 -10.81
CA PHE A 89 -21.10 18.32 -10.72
C PHE A 89 -20.79 18.83 -9.31
N GLU A 90 -21.21 18.11 -8.27
CA GLU A 90 -20.86 18.43 -6.89
C GLU A 90 -19.34 18.33 -6.68
N PHE A 91 -18.72 17.27 -7.18
CA PHE A 91 -17.27 17.11 -7.15
C PHE A 91 -16.53 18.22 -7.91
N LEU A 92 -17.04 18.66 -9.08
CA LEU A 92 -16.45 19.77 -9.83
C LEU A 92 -16.52 21.11 -9.08
N ASN A 93 -17.45 21.24 -8.13
CA ASN A 93 -17.59 22.41 -7.27
C ASN A 93 -16.87 22.26 -5.91
N LEU A 94 -16.26 21.10 -5.64
CA LEU A 94 -15.56 20.85 -4.39
C LEU A 94 -14.25 21.67 -4.35
N GLU A 95 -14.18 22.64 -3.43
CA GLU A 95 -12.97 23.41 -3.16
C GLU A 95 -12.03 22.64 -2.23
N ALA A 96 -11.54 21.48 -2.70
CA ALA A 96 -10.54 20.67 -2.00
C ALA A 96 -9.52 20.13 -3.02
N PRO A 97 -8.25 19.94 -2.62
CA PRO A 97 -7.22 19.44 -3.53
C PRO A 97 -7.50 18.01 -4.00
N TYR A 98 -8.04 17.15 -3.12
CA TYR A 98 -8.30 15.74 -3.37
C TYR A 98 -9.67 15.31 -2.80
N PRO A 99 -10.33 14.28 -3.36
CA PRO A 99 -11.59 13.79 -2.82
C PRO A 99 -11.41 13.14 -1.44
N PRO A 100 -12.47 13.13 -0.61
CA PRO A 100 -12.45 12.39 0.64
C PRO A 100 -12.06 10.92 0.43
N ARG A 101 -11.25 10.37 1.34
CA ARG A 101 -10.83 8.96 1.29
C ARG A 101 -12.03 8.01 1.30
N THR A 102 -13.11 8.40 1.97
CA THR A 102 -14.38 7.67 2.02
C THR A 102 -15.07 7.58 0.66
N GLU A 103 -15.02 8.63 -0.16
CA GLU A 103 -15.55 8.66 -1.53
C GLU A 103 -14.73 7.73 -2.44
N TYR A 104 -13.40 7.80 -2.32
CA TYR A 104 -12.52 6.98 -3.14
C TYR A 104 -12.51 5.49 -2.73
N ALA A 105 -12.72 5.18 -1.44
CA ALA A 105 -12.95 3.81 -1.00
C ALA A 105 -14.25 3.23 -1.57
N ARG A 106 -15.32 4.04 -1.64
CA ARG A 106 -16.56 3.65 -2.34
C ARG A 106 -16.35 3.44 -3.83
N TYR A 107 -15.52 4.27 -4.47
CA TYR A 107 -15.09 4.04 -5.85
C TYR A 107 -14.38 2.68 -6.01
N CYS A 108 -13.42 2.35 -5.13
CA CYS A 108 -12.73 1.06 -5.15
C CYS A 108 -13.70 -0.13 -5.04
N VAL A 109 -14.64 -0.06 -4.10
CA VAL A 109 -15.67 -1.09 -3.90
C VAL A 109 -16.61 -1.17 -5.11
N TRP A 110 -17.01 -0.02 -5.68
CA TRP A 110 -17.89 0.05 -6.85
C TRP A 110 -17.26 -0.60 -8.08
N VAL A 111 -15.98 -0.38 -8.33
CA VAL A 111 -15.25 -1.06 -9.42
C VAL A 111 -15.09 -2.54 -9.13
N ALA A 112 -14.66 -2.91 -7.92
CA ALA A 112 -14.42 -4.31 -7.55
C ALA A 112 -15.65 -5.20 -7.78
N ARG A 113 -16.85 -4.71 -7.42
CA ARG A 113 -18.11 -5.45 -7.58
C ARG A 113 -18.48 -5.77 -9.03
N GLN A 114 -17.94 -5.05 -10.00
CA GLN A 114 -18.17 -5.37 -11.42
C GLN A 114 -17.45 -6.64 -11.86
N PHE A 115 -16.54 -7.16 -11.03
CA PHE A 115 -15.76 -8.37 -11.28
C PHE A 115 -16.13 -9.52 -10.34
N ASP A 116 -17.27 -9.45 -9.62
CA ASP A 116 -17.69 -10.47 -8.65
C ASP A 116 -17.72 -11.89 -9.25
N SER A 117 -18.00 -12.04 -10.55
CA SER A 117 -17.98 -13.33 -11.25
C SER A 117 -16.59 -13.96 -11.37
N ALA A 118 -15.53 -13.15 -11.32
CA ALA A 118 -14.13 -13.57 -11.42
C ALA A 118 -13.44 -13.62 -10.04
N VAL A 119 -14.15 -13.34 -8.94
CA VAL A 119 -13.57 -13.21 -7.60
C VAL A 119 -14.21 -14.22 -6.65
N ARG A 120 -13.38 -14.86 -5.81
CA ARG A 120 -13.83 -15.62 -4.65
C ARG A 120 -13.35 -14.92 -3.38
N TYR A 121 -14.31 -14.32 -2.68
CA TYR A 121 -14.13 -13.79 -1.33
C TYR A 121 -14.01 -14.91 -0.29
N SER A 122 -13.63 -14.55 0.94
CA SER A 122 -13.39 -15.50 2.06
C SER A 122 -12.43 -16.64 1.70
N SER A 123 -11.48 -16.38 0.81
CA SER A 123 -10.52 -17.34 0.25
C SER A 123 -9.09 -16.97 0.67
N ALA A 124 -8.78 -17.17 1.95
CA ALA A 124 -7.44 -16.90 2.48
C ALA A 124 -6.41 -17.91 1.92
N VAL A 125 -5.46 -17.42 1.13
CA VAL A 125 -4.35 -18.22 0.60
C VAL A 125 -3.34 -18.48 1.71
N ARG A 126 -2.96 -19.75 1.89
CA ARG A 126 -1.98 -20.18 2.89
C ARG A 126 -0.58 -20.29 2.32
N CYS A 127 -0.41 -20.91 1.15
CA CYS A 127 0.89 -21.07 0.53
C CYS A 127 0.82 -21.34 -0.99
N LEU A 128 1.96 -21.12 -1.64
CA LEU A 128 2.20 -21.41 -3.05
C LEU A 128 3.28 -22.46 -3.21
N LYS A 129 3.10 -23.35 -4.19
CA LYS A 129 4.10 -24.35 -4.56
C LYS A 129 4.18 -24.46 -6.08
N TYR A 130 5.39 -24.52 -6.63
CA TYR A 130 5.56 -24.91 -8.02
C TYR A 130 5.17 -26.38 -8.22
N THR A 131 4.50 -26.68 -9.33
CA THR A 131 4.07 -28.03 -9.68
C THR A 131 4.00 -28.21 -11.20
N VAL A 132 3.56 -29.39 -11.64
CA VAL A 132 3.30 -29.73 -13.04
C VAL A 132 1.85 -30.21 -13.14
N ALA A 133 1.08 -29.62 -14.05
CA ALA A 133 -0.30 -30.00 -14.30
C ALA A 133 -0.53 -30.12 -15.81
N GLY A 134 -1.02 -31.28 -16.26
CA GLY A 134 -1.19 -31.57 -17.69
C GLY A 134 0.13 -31.50 -18.48
N GLY A 135 1.24 -31.96 -17.88
CA GLY A 135 2.57 -31.98 -18.51
C GLY A 135 3.27 -30.61 -18.61
N LEU A 136 2.62 -29.53 -18.16
CA LEU A 136 3.17 -28.17 -18.22
C LEU A 136 3.37 -27.59 -16.81
N PRO A 137 4.32 -26.67 -16.61
CA PRO A 137 4.49 -25.96 -15.35
C PRO A 137 3.18 -25.30 -14.90
N ALA A 138 2.95 -25.33 -13.59
CA ALA A 138 1.83 -24.69 -12.92
C ALA A 138 2.23 -24.23 -11.51
N VAL A 139 1.38 -23.41 -10.91
CA VAL A 139 1.43 -23.11 -9.48
C VAL A 139 0.25 -23.77 -8.81
N ARG A 140 0.50 -24.44 -7.68
CA ARG A 140 -0.51 -24.95 -6.76
C ARG A 140 -0.72 -23.92 -5.66
N ILE A 141 -1.96 -23.45 -5.53
CA ILE A 141 -2.41 -22.50 -4.51
C ILE A 141 -3.23 -23.28 -3.49
N GLU A 142 -2.82 -23.25 -2.23
CA GLU A 142 -3.55 -23.91 -1.13
C GLU A 142 -4.20 -22.84 -0.25
N LEU A 143 -5.50 -22.96 -0.01
CA LEU A 143 -6.23 -22.10 0.91
C LEU A 143 -6.12 -22.60 2.36
N GLU A 144 -6.41 -21.73 3.32
CA GLU A 144 -6.54 -22.11 4.74
C GLU A 144 -7.67 -23.13 4.96
N SER A 145 -8.72 -23.08 4.15
CA SER A 145 -9.82 -24.06 4.15
C SER A 145 -9.42 -25.47 3.68
N GLY A 146 -8.20 -25.64 3.17
CA GLY A 146 -7.71 -26.89 2.57
C GLY A 146 -8.06 -27.06 1.10
N GLN A 147 -8.87 -26.16 0.50
CA GLN A 147 -9.13 -26.14 -0.94
C GLN A 147 -7.86 -25.83 -1.73
N VAL A 148 -7.81 -26.36 -2.95
CA VAL A 148 -6.62 -26.29 -3.82
C VAL A 148 -7.02 -25.80 -5.20
N PHE A 149 -6.22 -24.89 -5.74
CA PHE A 149 -6.34 -24.39 -7.10
C PHE A 149 -5.03 -24.59 -7.87
N LEU A 150 -5.13 -24.71 -9.20
CA LEU A 150 -4.01 -24.80 -10.11
C LEU A 150 -4.06 -23.64 -11.11
N ALA A 151 -2.92 -23.02 -11.38
CA ALA A 151 -2.82 -21.92 -12.33
C ALA A 151 -1.58 -22.00 -13.22
N ARG A 152 -1.69 -21.51 -14.46
CA ARG A 152 -0.55 -21.33 -15.39
C ARG A 152 0.30 -20.11 -15.04
N SER A 153 -0.29 -19.11 -14.38
CA SER A 153 0.41 -17.96 -13.84
C SER A 153 -0.26 -17.47 -12.55
N VAL A 154 0.47 -16.69 -11.75
CA VAL A 154 -0.07 -16.05 -10.54
C VAL A 154 0.21 -14.56 -10.55
N SER A 155 -0.80 -13.74 -10.27
CA SER A 155 -0.62 -12.32 -9.91
C SER A 155 -0.65 -12.16 -8.40
N PHE A 156 0.52 -11.94 -7.79
CA PHE A 156 0.72 -11.88 -6.35
C PHE A 156 0.56 -10.43 -5.85
N ALA A 157 -0.57 -10.12 -5.21
CA ALA A 157 -0.87 -8.79 -4.68
C ALA A 157 -1.55 -8.82 -3.28
N PRO A 158 -0.97 -9.48 -2.27
CA PRO A 158 -1.59 -9.56 -0.94
C PRO A 158 -1.50 -8.26 -0.11
N GLY A 159 -0.86 -7.22 -0.64
CA GLY A 159 -0.40 -6.07 0.14
C GLY A 159 0.98 -6.31 0.74
N ARG A 160 1.33 -5.52 1.76
CA ARG A 160 2.62 -5.59 2.47
C ARG A 160 2.43 -6.12 3.89
N SER A 161 3.44 -6.78 4.42
CA SER A 161 3.48 -7.19 5.83
C SER A 161 3.53 -5.96 6.74
N ILE A 162 2.80 -5.99 7.86
CA ILE A 162 2.85 -4.92 8.86
C ILE A 162 4.26 -4.85 9.49
N HIS A 163 4.76 -3.65 9.76
CA HIS A 163 6.03 -3.47 10.44
C HIS A 163 5.79 -3.28 11.93
N VAL A 164 6.18 -4.26 12.74
CA VAL A 164 6.12 -4.20 14.21
C VAL A 164 7.56 -4.14 14.75
N PRO A 165 8.00 -3.02 15.34
CA PRO A 165 9.34 -2.94 15.90
C PRO A 165 9.53 -3.93 17.05
N ALA A 166 10.74 -4.47 17.20
CA ALA A 166 11.04 -5.58 18.09
C ALA A 166 10.53 -5.42 19.55
N PRO A 167 10.66 -4.26 20.22
CA PRO A 167 10.15 -4.09 21.59
C PRO A 167 8.64 -4.31 21.73
N PHE A 168 7.87 -4.13 20.67
CA PHE A 168 6.41 -4.26 20.70
C PHE A 168 5.92 -5.67 20.34
N ALA A 169 6.75 -6.50 19.71
CA ALA A 169 6.33 -7.74 19.07
C ALA A 169 5.65 -8.72 20.04
N ALA A 170 6.13 -8.82 21.27
CA ALA A 170 5.60 -9.73 22.29
C ALA A 170 4.29 -9.25 22.93
N HIS A 171 3.88 -7.99 22.69
CA HIS A 171 2.77 -7.34 23.38
C HIS A 171 1.57 -7.05 22.48
N MET A 172 1.65 -7.39 21.18
CA MET A 172 0.58 -7.17 20.22
C MET A 172 -0.71 -7.90 20.60
N GLY A 173 -1.85 -7.23 20.43
CA GLY A 173 -3.18 -7.72 20.80
C GLY A 173 -3.85 -6.85 21.87
N GLY A 174 -5.16 -6.99 22.02
CA GLY A 174 -5.94 -6.24 23.02
C GLY A 174 -5.75 -4.72 22.89
N ARG A 175 -5.07 -4.10 23.86
CA ARG A 175 -4.82 -2.65 23.87
C ARG A 175 -3.54 -2.21 23.16
N MET A 176 -2.79 -3.11 22.52
CA MET A 176 -1.68 -2.76 21.63
C MET A 176 -1.96 -3.27 20.22
N VAL A 177 -2.10 -2.36 19.26
CA VAL A 177 -2.49 -2.71 17.88
C VAL A 177 -1.62 -2.02 16.85
N HIS A 178 -1.52 -2.60 15.67
CA HIS A 178 -0.98 -1.88 14.51
C HIS A 178 -2.07 -0.97 13.94
N ALA A 179 -1.66 0.14 13.32
CA ALA A 179 -2.55 1.10 12.67
C ALA A 179 -3.50 0.45 11.63
N ALA A 180 -3.12 -0.69 11.07
CA ALA A 180 -3.96 -1.50 10.17
C ALA A 180 -5.17 -2.17 10.84
N GLN A 181 -5.37 -1.97 12.15
CA GLN A 181 -6.53 -2.43 12.92
C GLN A 181 -7.20 -1.25 13.66
N TYR A 182 -6.93 -0.01 13.24
CA TYR A 182 -7.25 1.20 14.00
C TYR A 182 -8.74 1.32 14.31
N ARG A 183 -9.61 1.35 13.29
CA ARG A 183 -11.06 1.55 13.51
C ARG A 183 -11.66 0.44 14.37
N SER A 184 -11.32 -0.81 14.08
CA SER A 184 -11.79 -1.95 14.86
C SER A 184 -11.30 -1.90 16.31
N ALA A 185 -10.05 -1.47 16.54
CA ALA A 185 -9.50 -1.31 17.88
C ALA A 185 -10.17 -0.17 18.65
N VAL A 186 -10.36 1.00 18.02
CA VAL A 186 -11.04 2.15 18.62
C VAL A 186 -12.47 1.77 19.04
N ALA A 187 -13.24 1.13 18.17
CA ALA A 187 -14.60 0.70 18.49
C ALA A 187 -14.62 -0.26 19.69
N ARG A 188 -13.77 -1.29 19.66
CA ARG A 188 -13.66 -2.24 20.79
C ARG A 188 -13.26 -1.55 22.09
N TRP A 189 -12.31 -0.63 22.05
CA TRP A 189 -11.83 0.10 23.22
C TRP A 189 -12.89 1.02 23.82
N GLN A 190 -13.78 1.58 23.01
CA GLN A 190 -14.94 2.33 23.50
C GLN A 190 -15.91 1.43 24.29
N ASP A 191 -16.04 0.16 23.90
CA ASP A 191 -16.88 -0.83 24.58
C ASP A 191 -16.22 -1.41 25.86
N GLU A 192 -14.89 -1.55 25.88
CA GLU A 192 -14.13 -2.17 26.98
C GLU A 192 -13.98 -1.30 28.24
N GLY A 193 -14.34 -0.01 28.17
CA GLY A 193 -14.38 0.89 29.32
C GLY A 193 -13.52 2.14 29.18
N VAL A 194 -13.10 2.72 30.32
CA VAL A 194 -12.43 4.03 30.33
C VAL A 194 -10.97 3.91 29.91
N ILE A 195 -10.62 4.56 28.80
CA ILE A 195 -9.24 4.82 28.39
C ILE A 195 -8.89 6.27 28.71
N ARG A 196 -7.76 6.48 29.38
CA ARG A 196 -7.25 7.81 29.78
C ARG A 196 -5.96 8.19 29.09
N ARG A 197 -5.14 7.24 28.66
CA ARG A 197 -3.83 7.49 28.02
C ARG A 197 -3.64 6.59 26.81
N ILE A 198 -3.50 7.19 25.62
CA ILE A 198 -3.26 6.47 24.37
C ILE A 198 -1.93 6.94 23.78
N ALA A 199 -1.02 6.01 23.47
CA ALA A 199 0.18 6.31 22.71
C ALA A 199 -0.03 6.02 21.21
N VAL A 200 0.39 6.94 20.34
CA VAL A 200 0.52 6.70 18.90
C VAL A 200 2.00 6.72 18.54
N ILE A 201 2.54 5.57 18.14
CA ILE A 201 3.97 5.41 17.79
C ILE A 201 4.15 5.65 16.29
N GLY A 202 4.85 6.72 15.92
CA GLY A 202 5.14 7.04 14.52
C GLY A 202 5.03 8.53 14.20
N ALA A 203 5.39 8.88 12.97
CA ALA A 203 5.29 10.26 12.45
C ALA A 203 4.91 10.30 10.96
N SER A 204 4.27 9.24 10.47
CA SER A 204 3.71 9.19 9.11
C SER A 204 2.39 9.95 9.04
N GLN A 205 1.85 10.11 7.83
CA GLN A 205 0.49 10.60 7.61
C GLN A 205 -0.52 9.97 8.57
N SER A 206 -0.60 8.63 8.61
CA SER A 206 -1.58 7.92 9.44
C SER A 206 -1.38 8.22 10.94
N ALA A 207 -0.15 8.43 11.40
CA ALA A 207 0.10 8.80 12.79
C ALA A 207 -0.52 10.17 13.11
N VAL A 208 -0.34 11.16 12.23
CA VAL A 208 -0.90 12.51 12.45
C VAL A 208 -2.42 12.51 12.35
N GLU A 209 -2.99 11.78 11.38
CA GLU A 209 -4.45 11.63 11.28
C GLU A 209 -5.04 11.00 12.54
N MET A 210 -4.42 9.95 13.08
CA MET A 210 -4.87 9.32 14.34
C MET A 210 -4.76 10.27 15.53
N LEU A 211 -3.71 11.10 15.62
CA LEU A 211 -3.59 12.11 16.67
C LEU A 211 -4.69 13.16 16.61
N LEU A 212 -5.19 13.49 15.42
CA LEU A 212 -6.28 14.42 15.21
C LEU A 212 -7.68 13.80 15.45
N ASP A 213 -7.82 12.51 15.17
CA ASP A 213 -9.07 11.75 15.23
C ASP A 213 -9.40 11.23 16.64
N LEU A 214 -8.43 10.63 17.33
CA LEU A 214 -8.59 10.03 18.66
C LEU A 214 -9.24 10.95 19.71
N PRO A 215 -8.96 12.28 19.77
CA PRO A 215 -9.65 13.19 20.67
C PRO A 215 -11.18 13.18 20.57
N GLY A 216 -11.72 12.95 19.36
CA GLY A 216 -13.16 12.85 19.13
C GLY A 216 -13.76 11.55 19.68
N HIS A 217 -13.00 10.46 19.61
CA HIS A 217 -13.41 9.15 20.12
C HIS A 217 -13.24 9.02 21.64
N PHE A 218 -12.22 9.68 22.21
CA PHE A 218 -11.89 9.62 23.63
C PHE A 218 -11.68 11.03 24.23
N PRO A 219 -12.77 11.79 24.51
CA PRO A 219 -12.67 13.19 24.94
C PRO A 219 -11.95 13.43 26.26
N GLN A 220 -11.86 12.40 27.11
CA GLN A 220 -11.19 12.46 28.42
C GLN A 220 -9.79 11.84 28.39
N ALA A 221 -9.36 11.27 27.26
CA ALA A 221 -8.05 10.67 27.13
C ALA A 221 -7.00 11.69 26.70
N GLN A 222 -5.82 11.60 27.30
CA GLN A 222 -4.61 12.19 26.76
C GLN A 222 -4.06 11.30 25.64
N ILE A 223 -3.79 11.92 24.49
CA ILE A 223 -3.28 11.28 23.30
C ILE A 223 -1.83 11.71 23.12
N THR A 224 -0.89 10.78 23.19
CA THR A 224 0.55 11.06 23.12
C THR A 224 1.15 10.52 21.84
N GLY A 225 1.58 11.42 20.95
CA GLY A 225 2.34 11.06 19.76
C GLY A 225 3.82 10.88 20.10
N ILE A 226 4.37 9.68 19.89
CA ILE A 226 5.77 9.34 20.19
C ILE A 226 6.50 9.08 18.87
N CYS A 227 7.55 9.84 18.59
CA CYS A 227 8.30 9.67 17.35
C CYS A 227 9.81 9.77 17.53
N ARG A 228 10.53 9.00 16.70
CA ARG A 228 11.99 8.93 16.70
C ARG A 228 12.68 10.12 16.02
N SER A 229 11.93 10.96 15.32
CA SER A 229 12.44 12.13 14.59
C SER A 229 12.30 13.39 15.43
N PHE A 230 13.10 14.41 15.10
CA PHE A 230 12.90 15.77 15.60
C PHE A 230 11.67 16.37 14.92
N GLY A 231 10.52 16.35 15.61
CA GLY A 231 9.22 16.71 15.06
C GLY A 231 8.68 15.84 13.92
N TYR A 232 7.53 16.24 13.39
CA TYR A 232 6.83 15.65 12.25
C TYR A 232 7.32 16.29 10.95
N LYS A 233 7.60 15.49 9.92
CA LYS A 233 8.19 15.96 8.66
C LYS A 233 7.12 16.11 7.60
N GLN A 234 7.18 17.19 6.84
CA GLN A 234 6.33 17.39 5.68
C GLN A 234 6.81 16.52 4.51
N LYS A 235 5.89 15.95 3.73
CA LYS A 235 6.23 15.26 2.49
C LYS A 235 6.80 16.25 1.47
N ASP A 236 7.77 15.78 0.69
CA ASP A 236 8.19 16.49 -0.51
C ASP A 236 7.26 16.14 -1.68
N LEU A 237 6.31 17.04 -1.95
CA LEU A 237 5.35 16.96 -3.05
C LEU A 237 5.70 17.97 -4.17
N SER A 238 6.98 18.33 -4.30
CA SER A 238 7.46 19.15 -5.40
C SER A 238 7.08 18.50 -6.75
N PRO A 239 6.52 19.25 -7.72
CA PRO A 239 6.24 18.72 -9.05
C PRO A 239 7.45 18.08 -9.74
N PHE A 240 8.67 18.47 -9.37
CA PHE A 240 9.91 17.86 -9.87
C PHE A 240 10.22 16.52 -9.21
N THR A 241 9.91 16.38 -7.91
CA THR A 241 10.04 15.12 -7.16
C THR A 241 8.99 14.11 -7.61
N GLU A 242 7.77 14.56 -7.92
CA GLU A 242 6.67 13.73 -8.42
C GLU A 242 6.94 13.04 -9.76
N ARG A 243 8.00 13.43 -10.49
CA ARG A 243 8.43 12.76 -11.73
C ARG A 243 8.85 11.29 -11.52
N VAL A 244 9.11 10.91 -10.27
CA VAL A 244 9.36 9.50 -9.87
C VAL A 244 8.14 8.60 -10.11
N TYR A 245 6.97 9.20 -10.32
CA TYR A 245 5.71 8.53 -10.67
C TYR A 245 5.36 8.65 -12.15
N GLU A 246 6.30 9.03 -13.02
CA GLU A 246 6.15 8.96 -14.47
C GLU A 246 6.48 7.53 -14.95
N PRO A 247 5.77 6.99 -15.96
CA PRO A 247 6.02 5.63 -16.46
C PRO A 247 7.47 5.38 -16.92
N GLU A 248 8.12 6.39 -17.51
CA GLU A 248 9.50 6.31 -18.00
C GLU A 248 10.51 6.10 -16.87
N PHE A 249 10.19 6.58 -15.66
CA PHE A 249 11.06 6.44 -14.49
C PHE A 249 11.24 4.97 -14.09
N VAL A 250 10.22 4.12 -14.26
CA VAL A 250 10.29 2.69 -13.89
C VAL A 250 11.40 1.98 -14.66
N GLY A 251 11.47 2.18 -15.98
CA GLY A 251 12.53 1.58 -16.81
C GLY A 251 13.91 2.09 -16.40
N ARG A 252 14.07 3.41 -16.29
CA ARG A 252 15.34 4.02 -15.89
C ARG A 252 15.80 3.56 -14.49
N PHE A 253 14.89 3.44 -13.54
CA PHE A 253 15.18 2.98 -12.20
C PHE A 253 15.59 1.50 -12.22
N TYR A 254 14.82 0.65 -12.91
CA TYR A 254 15.07 -0.79 -13.03
C TYR A 254 16.45 -1.09 -13.64
N ASP A 255 16.84 -0.36 -14.69
CA ASP A 255 18.12 -0.54 -15.39
C ASP A 255 19.34 0.01 -14.63
N ALA A 256 19.11 0.84 -13.59
CA ALA A 256 20.19 1.42 -12.80
C ALA A 256 20.85 0.36 -11.88
N PRO A 257 22.17 0.48 -11.60
CA PRO A 257 22.83 -0.35 -10.59
C PRO A 257 22.14 -0.27 -9.22
N GLU A 258 22.17 -1.36 -8.45
CA GLU A 258 21.49 -1.45 -7.15
C GLU A 258 21.96 -0.36 -6.18
N GLU A 259 23.23 0.06 -6.24
CA GLU A 259 23.78 1.15 -5.44
C GLU A 259 23.11 2.50 -5.77
N ALA A 260 22.84 2.75 -7.06
CA ALA A 260 22.17 3.95 -7.53
C ALA A 260 20.68 3.95 -7.13
N GLN A 261 20.01 2.80 -7.28
CA GLN A 261 18.63 2.60 -6.79
C GLN A 261 18.54 2.88 -5.28
N ASN A 262 19.48 2.35 -4.50
CA ASN A 262 19.59 2.56 -3.06
C ASN A 262 19.84 4.04 -2.68
N SER A 263 20.71 4.72 -3.42
CA SER A 263 20.98 6.15 -3.20
C SER A 263 19.74 6.99 -3.45
N MET A 264 19.07 6.77 -4.58
CA MET A 264 17.85 7.47 -4.95
C MET A 264 16.71 7.23 -3.97
N ARG A 265 16.56 6.00 -3.45
CA ARG A 265 15.58 5.69 -2.40
C ARG A 265 15.83 6.44 -1.10
N ARG A 266 17.09 6.64 -0.70
CA ARG A 266 17.42 7.44 0.50
C ARG A 266 17.10 8.92 0.30
N GLU A 267 17.44 9.45 -0.87
CA GLU A 267 17.17 10.85 -1.24
C GLU A 267 15.67 11.15 -1.22
N LEU A 268 14.88 10.28 -1.86
CA LEU A 268 13.45 10.45 -2.03
C LEU A 268 12.61 9.94 -0.86
N TRP A 269 13.23 9.38 0.19
CA TRP A 269 12.49 8.69 1.26
C TRP A 269 11.32 9.51 1.84
N ARG A 270 11.51 10.82 1.97
CA ARG A 270 10.53 11.75 2.55
C ARG A 270 9.42 12.18 1.59
N SER A 271 9.47 11.83 0.30
CA SER A 271 8.32 12.04 -0.60
C SER A 271 7.16 11.11 -0.25
N ASN A 272 7.44 9.95 0.39
CA ASN A 272 6.43 8.94 0.69
C ASN A 272 6.44 8.43 2.15
N TYR A 273 7.60 8.34 2.80
CA TYR A 273 7.76 7.64 4.08
C TYR A 273 8.13 8.54 5.26
N GLY A 274 7.52 8.26 6.42
CA GLY A 274 7.79 8.93 7.69
C GLY A 274 7.50 10.44 7.66
N ALA A 275 6.62 10.87 6.77
CA ALA A 275 6.21 12.25 6.58
C ALA A 275 4.69 12.33 6.39
N ALA A 276 4.13 13.51 6.55
CA ALA A 276 2.72 13.82 6.41
C ALA A 276 2.52 15.04 5.50
N ASP A 277 1.31 15.20 4.98
CA ASP A 277 0.96 16.32 4.11
C ASP A 277 0.90 17.63 4.93
N HIS A 278 1.08 18.74 4.23
CA HIS A 278 1.20 20.06 4.87
C HIS A 278 -0.05 20.44 5.67
N ASP A 279 -1.22 20.21 5.09
CA ASP A 279 -2.52 20.50 5.68
C ASP A 279 -2.74 19.74 7.00
N VAL A 280 -2.38 18.46 7.04
CA VAL A 280 -2.54 17.62 8.24
C VAL A 280 -1.54 18.00 9.33
N ILE A 281 -0.30 18.37 8.97
CA ILE A 281 0.67 18.95 9.91
C ILE A 281 0.18 20.30 10.45
N ALA A 282 -0.35 21.16 9.58
CA ALA A 282 -0.89 22.46 9.96
C ALA A 282 -2.08 22.31 10.91
N ALA A 283 -2.97 21.34 10.65
CA ALA A 283 -4.10 21.02 11.52
C ALA A 283 -3.64 20.56 12.92
N LEU A 284 -2.64 19.66 12.99
CA LEU A 284 -2.06 19.24 14.27
C LEU A 284 -1.46 20.43 15.03
N GLN A 285 -0.68 21.27 14.34
CA GLN A 285 -0.07 22.45 14.95
C GLN A 285 -1.11 23.45 15.45
N PHE A 286 -2.17 23.71 14.67
CA PHE A 286 -3.26 24.58 15.07
C PHE A 286 -3.94 24.07 16.34
N ARG A 287 -4.29 22.78 16.38
CA ARG A 287 -4.93 22.16 17.55
C ARG A 287 -4.04 22.20 18.79
N MET A 288 -2.73 21.98 18.63
CA MET A 288 -1.78 22.14 19.75
C MET A 288 -1.70 23.58 20.25
N TYR A 289 -1.79 24.57 19.36
CA TYR A 289 -1.81 25.98 19.75
C TYR A 289 -3.11 26.34 20.48
N GLU A 290 -4.27 25.92 19.97
CA GLU A 290 -5.58 26.09 20.60
C GLU A 290 -5.62 25.48 22.02
N GLN A 291 -5.03 24.30 22.20
CA GLN A 291 -4.84 23.67 23.49
C GLN A 291 -4.09 24.57 24.49
N ARG A 292 -3.02 25.25 24.06
CA ARG A 292 -2.28 26.20 24.91
C ARG A 292 -3.11 27.42 25.28
N VAL A 293 -3.89 27.95 24.33
CA VAL A 293 -4.79 29.11 24.58
C VAL A 293 -5.88 28.75 25.60
N THR A 294 -6.42 27.54 25.51
CA THR A 294 -7.53 27.08 26.37
C THR A 294 -7.07 26.42 27.67
N GLY A 295 -5.77 26.23 27.86
CA GLY A 295 -5.20 25.51 29.02
C GLY A 295 -5.50 24.01 29.01
N ARG A 296 -5.92 23.43 27.88
CA ARG A 296 -6.17 22.00 27.72
C ARG A 296 -4.90 21.29 27.24
N SER A 297 -4.64 20.08 27.72
CA SER A 297 -3.49 19.27 27.29
C SER A 297 -3.92 17.86 26.90
N GLN A 298 -4.71 17.78 25.83
CA GLN A 298 -5.24 16.52 25.33
C GLN A 298 -4.23 15.81 24.42
N ILE A 299 -3.72 16.49 23.39
CA ILE A 299 -2.64 15.97 22.56
C ILE A 299 -1.28 16.42 23.10
N VAL A 300 -0.38 15.47 23.34
CA VAL A 300 1.01 15.68 23.76
C VAL A 300 1.95 15.05 22.73
N LEU A 301 3.08 15.69 22.43
CA LEU A 301 4.09 15.13 21.53
C LEU A 301 5.39 14.87 22.27
N LEU A 302 5.94 13.66 22.11
CA LEU A 302 7.24 13.25 22.59
C LEU A 302 8.12 12.92 21.38
N ASP A 303 8.87 13.92 20.91
CA ASP A 303 9.77 13.77 19.79
C ASP A 303 11.18 13.34 20.24
N ASN A 304 11.99 12.89 19.27
CA ASN A 304 13.31 12.30 19.51
C ASN A 304 13.29 11.14 20.52
N LYS A 305 12.17 10.42 20.66
CA LYS A 305 12.04 9.27 21.57
C LYS A 305 12.04 7.95 20.81
N THR A 306 12.77 6.98 21.32
CA THR A 306 12.73 5.58 20.88
C THR A 306 12.30 4.70 22.06
N THR A 307 11.30 3.84 21.86
CA THR A 307 10.92 2.84 22.85
C THR A 307 11.99 1.76 22.91
N LEU A 308 12.57 1.55 24.10
CA LEU A 308 13.57 0.50 24.35
C LEU A 308 12.93 -0.79 24.86
N ASP A 309 11.99 -0.65 25.79
CA ASP A 309 11.37 -1.76 26.50
C ASP A 309 9.93 -1.43 26.87
N ILE A 310 9.13 -2.49 27.10
CA ILE A 310 7.71 -2.41 27.42
C ILE A 310 7.41 -3.36 28.57
N THR A 311 6.90 -2.83 29.66
CA THR A 311 6.42 -3.62 30.81
C THR A 311 4.89 -3.57 30.84
N PRO A 312 4.18 -4.71 30.70
CA PRO A 312 2.74 -4.77 30.94
C PRO A 312 2.41 -4.37 32.38
N LEU A 313 1.36 -3.58 32.57
CA LEU A 313 0.91 -3.15 33.89
C LEU A 313 -0.17 -4.09 34.44
N ASP A 314 -0.08 -4.42 35.73
CA ASP A 314 -1.09 -5.21 36.44
C ASP A 314 -2.41 -4.44 36.61
N GLY A 315 -3.52 -5.17 36.82
CA GLY A 315 -4.83 -4.58 37.13
C GLY A 315 -5.68 -4.26 35.90
N ALA A 316 -6.02 -2.99 35.66
CA ALA A 316 -6.94 -2.56 34.59
C ALA A 316 -6.36 -2.67 33.15
N GLY A 317 -5.18 -3.28 33.03
CA GLY A 317 -4.38 -3.38 31.81
C GLY A 317 -3.59 -2.11 31.50
N GLY A 318 -2.66 -2.21 30.56
CA GLY A 318 -1.84 -1.09 30.10
C GLY A 318 -0.36 -1.47 29.95
N PHE A 319 0.46 -0.48 29.63
CA PHE A 319 1.87 -0.65 29.31
C PHE A 319 2.69 0.53 29.87
N GLU A 320 3.77 0.25 30.58
CA GLU A 320 4.85 1.20 30.82
C GLU A 320 5.87 1.10 29.69
N LEU A 321 6.10 2.20 28.98
CA LEU A 321 7.11 2.31 27.93
C LEU A 321 8.35 2.97 28.50
N THR A 322 9.51 2.32 28.34
CA THR A 322 10.82 2.94 28.57
C THR A 322 11.25 3.65 27.29
N LEU A 323 11.31 4.98 27.34
CA LEU A 323 11.61 5.86 26.22
C LEU A 323 13.03 6.44 26.36
N LEU A 324 13.86 6.20 25.36
CA LEU A 324 15.19 6.79 25.22
C LEU A 324 15.13 8.08 24.42
N ASP A 325 15.61 9.17 24.99
CA ASP A 325 15.91 10.39 24.26
C ASP A 325 17.14 10.20 23.36
N ARG A 326 16.98 10.47 22.08
CA ARG A 326 18.03 10.27 21.07
C ARG A 326 19.11 11.36 21.08
N MET A 327 18.85 12.51 21.70
CA MET A 327 19.78 13.64 21.79
C MET A 327 20.68 13.51 23.02
N ASP A 328 20.11 13.36 24.21
CA ASP A 328 20.87 13.37 25.48
C ASP A 328 21.05 11.99 26.10
N ARG A 329 20.44 10.95 25.52
CA ARG A 329 20.51 9.55 25.96
C ARG A 329 19.83 9.29 27.30
N SER A 330 19.02 10.21 27.80
CA SER A 330 18.22 10.02 29.01
C SER A 330 17.09 9.02 28.77
N GLU A 331 16.75 8.27 29.81
CA GLU A 331 15.61 7.36 29.81
C GLU A 331 14.47 7.95 30.64
N THR A 332 13.27 7.88 30.09
CA THR A 332 12.03 8.30 30.75
C THR A 332 11.02 7.17 30.66
N ARG A 333 10.14 7.07 31.66
CA ARG A 333 9.08 6.06 31.68
C ARG A 333 7.73 6.76 31.54
N ALA A 334 6.86 6.20 30.72
CA ALA A 334 5.51 6.70 30.51
C ALA A 334 4.53 5.54 30.38
N GLU A 335 3.43 5.62 31.13
CA GLU A 335 2.39 4.60 31.14
C GLU A 335 1.24 4.97 30.19
N PHE A 336 0.72 3.97 29.49
CA PHE A 336 -0.40 4.10 28.56
C PHE A 336 -1.39 2.97 28.75
N ASP A 337 -2.67 3.26 28.62
CA ASP A 337 -3.70 2.24 28.69
C ASP A 337 -3.80 1.49 27.35
N ALA A 338 -3.52 2.19 26.24
CA ALA A 338 -3.50 1.64 24.90
C ALA A 338 -2.39 2.24 24.02
N VAL A 339 -1.92 1.45 23.05
CA VAL A 339 -0.81 1.80 22.14
C VAL A 339 -1.18 1.45 20.70
N ILE A 340 -1.04 2.41 19.79
CA ILE A 340 -1.23 2.23 18.35
C ILE A 340 0.11 2.38 17.66
N LEU A 341 0.53 1.37 16.89
CA LEU A 341 1.73 1.40 16.09
C LEU A 341 1.40 1.90 14.67
N ALA A 342 1.70 3.18 14.40
CA ALA A 342 1.68 3.78 13.06
C ALA A 342 3.06 3.65 12.39
N THR A 343 3.63 2.44 12.46
CA THR A 343 5.02 2.10 12.09
C THR A 343 5.18 1.61 10.65
N GLY A 344 4.10 1.59 9.88
CA GLY A 344 4.10 1.32 8.45
C GLY A 344 4.15 -0.16 8.12
N PHE A 345 4.71 -0.46 6.95
CA PHE A 345 4.75 -1.81 6.40
C PHE A 345 6.16 -2.14 5.93
N LEU A 346 6.50 -3.42 5.90
CA LEU A 346 7.79 -3.91 5.45
C LEU A 346 7.92 -3.77 3.93
N ASN A 347 9.10 -3.35 3.48
CA ASN A 347 9.48 -3.34 2.08
C ASN A 347 10.41 -4.52 1.78
N HIS A 348 10.49 -4.95 0.52
CA HIS A 348 11.38 -6.07 0.18
C HIS A 348 12.86 -5.67 0.28
N GLY A 349 13.66 -6.40 1.04
CA GLY A 349 15.09 -6.18 1.23
C GLY A 349 15.62 -6.64 2.58
N SER A 350 16.91 -6.42 2.83
CA SER A 350 17.63 -6.78 4.06
C SER A 350 17.80 -5.62 5.06
N ALA A 351 17.25 -4.44 4.76
CA ALA A 351 17.25 -3.33 5.69
C ALA A 351 16.47 -3.67 6.99
N PRO A 352 16.73 -3.01 8.13
CA PRO A 352 16.05 -3.30 9.40
C PRO A 352 14.51 -3.24 9.36
N GLU A 353 13.96 -2.47 8.42
CA GLU A 353 12.51 -2.29 8.21
C GLU A 353 12.03 -3.07 6.95
N GLY A 354 12.73 -4.14 6.59
CA GLY A 354 12.47 -4.93 5.39
C GLY A 354 12.31 -6.43 5.63
N GLU A 355 11.82 -7.11 4.61
CA GLU A 355 11.72 -8.57 4.53
C GLU A 355 12.23 -9.06 3.17
N PRO A 356 12.93 -10.20 3.04
CA PRO A 356 13.40 -10.67 1.73
C PRO A 356 12.28 -10.88 0.71
N PHE A 357 11.13 -11.37 1.19
CA PHE A 357 9.90 -11.63 0.44
C PHE A 357 8.72 -11.75 1.41
N HIS A 358 7.51 -11.47 0.94
CA HIS A 358 6.28 -11.69 1.70
C HIS A 358 6.10 -13.18 2.10
N PRO A 359 5.70 -13.52 3.34
CA PRO A 359 5.67 -14.90 3.86
C PRO A 359 4.91 -15.93 3.01
N LEU A 360 3.84 -15.51 2.32
CA LEU A 360 3.09 -16.37 1.38
C LEU A 360 3.93 -16.93 0.21
N LEU A 361 5.08 -16.32 -0.10
CA LEU A 361 6.03 -16.79 -1.12
C LEU A 361 7.00 -17.85 -0.59
N ALA A 362 7.01 -18.16 0.72
CA ALA A 362 7.99 -19.06 1.34
C ALA A 362 8.08 -20.42 0.64
N GLY A 363 6.96 -20.97 0.18
CA GLY A 363 6.91 -22.26 -0.52
C GLY A 363 7.54 -22.28 -1.92
N ILE A 364 7.83 -21.12 -2.51
CA ILE A 364 8.53 -21.00 -3.81
C ILE A 364 9.84 -20.21 -3.74
N ALA A 365 10.10 -19.50 -2.63
CA ALA A 365 11.27 -18.64 -2.46
C ALA A 365 12.61 -19.39 -2.54
N GLY A 366 12.65 -20.68 -2.17
CA GLY A 366 13.85 -21.50 -2.27
C GLY A 366 14.39 -21.68 -3.71
N GLU A 367 13.56 -21.43 -4.72
CA GLU A 367 13.91 -21.50 -6.14
C GLU A 367 14.11 -20.11 -6.78
N ALA A 368 13.89 -19.04 -6.01
CA ALA A 368 14.04 -17.67 -6.47
C ALA A 368 15.50 -17.21 -6.53
N ARG A 369 15.77 -16.20 -7.34
CA ARG A 369 16.97 -15.36 -7.25
C ARG A 369 16.72 -14.24 -6.26
N PHE A 370 17.82 -13.77 -5.67
CA PHE A 370 17.83 -12.64 -4.75
C PHE A 370 18.80 -11.59 -5.27
N ARG A 371 18.46 -10.33 -5.01
CA ARG A 371 19.28 -9.15 -5.27
C ARG A 371 20.37 -9.02 -4.20
N ALA A 372 21.36 -8.16 -4.44
CA ALA A 372 22.42 -7.92 -3.46
C ALA A 372 21.87 -7.26 -2.19
N ASP A 373 20.82 -6.45 -2.32
CA ASP A 373 20.07 -5.87 -1.19
C ASP A 373 19.19 -6.88 -0.41
N GLY A 374 19.17 -8.16 -0.79
CA GLY A 374 18.44 -9.23 -0.12
C GLY A 374 16.97 -9.36 -0.52
N ALA A 375 16.45 -8.49 -1.39
CA ALA A 375 15.10 -8.60 -1.90
C ALA A 375 14.99 -9.72 -2.95
N ILE A 376 13.81 -10.35 -3.04
CA ILE A 376 13.51 -11.28 -4.13
C ILE A 376 13.60 -10.58 -5.49
N ALA A 377 14.34 -11.19 -6.41
CA ALA A 377 14.63 -10.58 -7.71
C ALA A 377 13.43 -10.68 -8.66
N GLN A 378 13.18 -9.59 -9.37
CA GLN A 378 12.08 -9.44 -10.33
C GLN A 378 12.64 -9.05 -11.68
N ALA A 379 12.01 -9.53 -12.75
CA ALA A 379 12.19 -9.02 -14.10
C ALA A 379 11.44 -7.68 -14.25
N ARG A 380 11.73 -6.94 -15.33
CA ARG A 380 11.06 -5.67 -15.65
C ARG A 380 9.55 -5.82 -15.83
N ASP A 381 9.10 -6.97 -16.32
CA ASP A 381 7.68 -7.32 -16.45
C ASP A 381 7.09 -7.86 -15.12
N TYR A 382 7.69 -7.51 -13.99
CA TYR A 382 7.29 -7.88 -12.62
C TYR A 382 7.33 -9.39 -12.30
N ARG A 383 7.83 -10.24 -13.20
CA ARG A 383 7.94 -11.68 -12.96
C ARG A 383 9.07 -11.98 -11.98
N LEU A 384 8.78 -12.80 -10.96
CA LEU A 384 9.78 -13.37 -10.06
C LEU A 384 10.83 -14.17 -10.87
N LEU A 385 12.11 -13.84 -10.66
CA LEU A 385 13.22 -14.52 -11.32
C LEU A 385 13.63 -15.79 -10.58
N THR A 386 13.66 -16.93 -11.28
CA THR A 386 14.09 -18.22 -10.72
C THR A 386 15.56 -18.51 -10.99
N LYS A 387 16.17 -19.39 -10.19
CA LYS A 387 17.55 -19.86 -10.40
C LYS A 387 17.74 -20.43 -11.83
N PRO A 388 18.93 -20.26 -12.45
CA PRO A 388 19.20 -20.78 -13.80
C PRO A 388 18.83 -22.26 -13.95
N GLY A 389 18.29 -22.64 -15.12
CA GLY A 389 17.91 -24.02 -15.42
C GLY A 389 16.53 -24.46 -14.92
N LEU A 390 15.84 -23.63 -14.12
CA LEU A 390 14.49 -23.93 -13.64
C LEU A 390 13.43 -23.30 -14.55
N THR A 391 12.67 -24.15 -15.24
CA THR A 391 11.45 -23.74 -15.96
C THR A 391 10.27 -23.84 -15.00
N ARG A 392 9.64 -22.69 -14.70
CA ARG A 392 8.51 -22.57 -13.76
C ARG A 392 7.39 -21.73 -14.35
N ALA A 393 6.18 -21.97 -13.85
CA ALA A 393 5.06 -21.09 -14.13
C ALA A 393 5.35 -19.69 -13.59
N PRO A 394 5.04 -18.61 -14.34
CA PRO A 394 5.33 -17.25 -13.91
C PRO A 394 4.51 -16.84 -12.68
N VAL A 395 5.19 -16.23 -11.71
CA VAL A 395 4.58 -15.51 -10.58
C VAL A 395 4.96 -14.04 -10.72
N PHE A 396 3.97 -13.18 -10.89
CA PHE A 396 4.12 -11.74 -11.04
C PHE A 396 3.91 -11.06 -9.69
N LEU A 397 4.85 -10.22 -9.26
CA LEU A 397 4.71 -9.45 -8.03
C LEU A 397 4.03 -8.11 -8.35
N ASN A 398 2.79 -7.92 -7.91
CA ASN A 398 1.95 -6.80 -8.30
C ASN A 398 1.69 -5.85 -7.12
N GLY A 399 2.46 -4.75 -7.06
CA GLY A 399 2.35 -3.72 -6.02
C GLY A 399 3.25 -3.94 -4.80
N VAL A 400 4.27 -4.78 -4.93
CA VAL A 400 5.32 -5.03 -3.91
C VAL A 400 6.72 -4.96 -4.54
N SER A 401 6.90 -4.01 -5.45
CA SER A 401 8.04 -3.97 -6.38
C SER A 401 8.90 -2.71 -6.26
N GLU A 402 8.65 -1.86 -5.28
CA GLU A 402 9.38 -0.60 -5.05
C GLU A 402 10.90 -0.76 -5.11
N THR A 403 11.44 -1.80 -4.49
CA THR A 403 12.90 -2.04 -4.44
C THR A 403 13.55 -2.21 -5.81
N SER A 404 12.80 -2.66 -6.81
CA SER A 404 13.31 -2.87 -8.18
C SER A 404 12.71 -1.92 -9.23
N HIS A 405 11.54 -1.33 -8.96
CA HIS A 405 10.77 -0.53 -9.92
C HIS A 405 10.53 0.93 -9.47
N GLY A 406 10.95 1.28 -8.25
CA GLY A 406 10.88 2.65 -7.72
C GLY A 406 9.57 2.98 -6.99
N PHE A 407 9.45 4.23 -6.52
CA PHE A 407 8.35 4.67 -5.63
C PHE A 407 6.95 4.54 -6.23
N GLY A 408 6.80 4.58 -7.56
CA GLY A 408 5.50 4.32 -8.20
C GLY A 408 4.96 2.91 -7.99
N ASP A 409 5.81 1.99 -7.53
CA ASP A 409 5.49 0.59 -7.24
C ASP A 409 5.41 0.27 -5.73
N ALA A 410 5.36 1.32 -4.90
CA ALA A 410 5.25 1.27 -3.43
C ALA A 410 3.84 0.96 -2.90
N GLY A 411 3.05 0.17 -3.64
CA GLY A 411 1.63 -0.07 -3.32
C GLY A 411 0.75 1.17 -3.47
N SER A 412 1.16 2.14 -4.30
CA SER A 412 0.39 3.35 -4.61
C SER A 412 -0.48 3.18 -5.86
N PHE A 413 -1.42 4.11 -6.04
CA PHE A 413 -2.23 4.24 -7.25
C PHE A 413 -1.44 4.84 -8.43
N SER A 414 -0.26 5.41 -8.18
CA SER A 414 0.40 6.35 -9.09
C SER A 414 0.70 5.79 -10.49
N LEU A 415 1.04 4.50 -10.58
CA LEU A 415 1.35 3.77 -11.83
C LEU A 415 0.51 2.50 -12.02
N LEU A 416 -0.57 2.38 -11.26
CA LEU A 416 -1.37 1.18 -11.15
C LEU A 416 -1.97 0.71 -12.49
N SER A 417 -2.55 1.65 -13.24
CA SER A 417 -3.17 1.41 -14.55
C SER A 417 -2.16 0.98 -15.61
N VAL A 418 -0.95 1.55 -15.58
CA VAL A 418 0.15 1.26 -16.52
C VAL A 418 0.76 -0.11 -16.21
N ARG A 419 1.11 -0.37 -14.94
CA ARG A 419 1.63 -1.67 -14.49
C ARG A 419 0.67 -2.80 -14.84
N SER A 420 -0.63 -2.59 -14.59
CA SER A 420 -1.64 -3.63 -14.83
C SER A 420 -1.76 -4.02 -16.30
N ALA A 421 -1.52 -3.08 -17.23
CA ALA A 421 -1.49 -3.40 -18.65
C ALA A 421 -0.24 -4.19 -19.07
N GLU A 422 0.92 -3.87 -18.49
CA GLU A 422 2.15 -4.63 -18.70
C GLU A 422 1.98 -6.08 -18.20
N LEU A 423 1.42 -6.24 -17.01
CA LEU A 423 1.08 -7.55 -16.43
C LEU A 423 0.08 -8.32 -17.29
N ALA A 424 -1.03 -7.68 -17.71
CA ALA A 424 -2.03 -8.29 -18.56
C ALA A 424 -1.42 -8.76 -19.89
N GLY A 425 -0.52 -7.96 -20.49
CA GLY A 425 0.19 -8.36 -21.69
C GLY A 425 1.13 -9.55 -21.50
N SER A 426 1.89 -9.57 -20.39
CA SER A 426 2.76 -10.71 -20.06
C SER A 426 1.96 -12.00 -19.78
N ILE A 427 0.79 -11.88 -19.13
CA ILE A 427 -0.12 -13.01 -18.87
C ILE A 427 -0.76 -13.54 -20.17
N ALA A 428 -1.19 -12.66 -21.07
CA ALA A 428 -1.79 -13.04 -22.35
C ALA A 428 -0.76 -13.54 -23.38
N GLY A 429 0.54 -13.34 -23.15
CA GLY A 429 1.59 -13.67 -24.11
C GLY A 429 1.67 -12.68 -25.29
N VAL A 430 1.04 -11.51 -25.17
CA VAL A 430 1.03 -10.45 -26.18
C VAL A 430 1.36 -9.13 -25.49
N PRO A 431 2.40 -8.38 -25.89
CA PRO A 431 2.64 -7.05 -25.34
C PRO A 431 1.42 -6.14 -25.63
N LEU A 432 0.62 -5.84 -24.62
CA LEU A 432 -0.43 -4.82 -24.71
C LEU A 432 0.28 -3.46 -24.75
N ARG A 433 0.62 -2.99 -25.95
CA ARG A 433 1.09 -1.61 -26.10
C ARG A 433 -0.03 -0.68 -25.61
N PRO A 434 0.25 0.28 -24.72
CA PRO A 434 -0.69 1.34 -24.43
C PRO A 434 -1.13 1.94 -25.77
N ARG A 435 -2.44 2.03 -26.03
CA ARG A 435 -2.95 2.75 -27.21
C ARG A 435 -2.55 4.22 -27.03
N ASN A 436 -1.41 4.60 -27.61
CA ASN A 436 -0.85 5.93 -27.71
C ASN A 436 -0.97 6.80 -26.44
N ILE A 437 -0.06 6.60 -25.49
CA ILE A 437 0.47 7.77 -24.78
C ILE A 437 1.55 8.33 -25.71
N SER A 438 1.16 9.17 -26.68
CA SER A 438 2.16 9.91 -27.44
C SER A 438 2.80 10.92 -26.49
N THR A 439 3.95 10.56 -25.91
CA THR A 439 4.91 11.58 -25.52
C THR A 439 5.40 12.17 -26.83
N GLY A 440 4.99 13.41 -27.12
CA GLY A 440 5.42 14.13 -28.30
C GLY A 440 6.92 14.33 -28.27
N ALA A 441 7.68 13.38 -28.79
CA ALA A 441 9.01 13.63 -29.29
C ALA A 441 8.82 14.57 -30.49
N GLY A 442 9.35 15.80 -30.36
CA GLY A 442 9.20 16.88 -31.31
C GLY A 442 9.42 16.40 -32.74
N GLN A 443 8.39 16.56 -33.57
CA GLN A 443 8.59 16.59 -35.00
C GLN A 443 9.40 17.84 -35.33
N ASP A 444 10.56 17.63 -35.96
CA ASP A 444 11.32 18.65 -36.64
C ASP A 444 10.38 19.47 -37.53
N THR A 445 10.09 20.69 -37.08
CA THR A 445 9.40 21.67 -37.89
C THR A 445 10.49 22.38 -38.71
N PRO A 446 10.48 22.33 -40.05
CA PRO A 446 11.49 23.03 -40.83
C PRO A 446 11.32 24.54 -40.60
N ALA A 447 12.43 25.18 -40.26
CA ALA A 447 12.53 26.61 -40.00
C ALA A 447 11.92 27.41 -41.16
N ARG A 448 10.85 28.17 -40.88
CA ARG A 448 10.43 29.25 -41.75
C ARG A 448 11.46 30.36 -41.65
N THR A 449 12.28 30.49 -42.68
CA THR A 449 13.15 31.63 -42.92
C THR A 449 12.30 32.88 -43.06
N VAL A 450 12.39 33.78 -42.08
CA VAL A 450 11.93 35.16 -42.22
C VAL A 450 13.09 35.94 -42.84
N GLN A 451 12.93 36.42 -44.08
CA GLN A 451 13.81 37.43 -44.64
C GLN A 451 13.31 38.83 -44.24
N PRO A 452 14.21 39.77 -43.88
CA PRO A 452 13.83 41.12 -43.51
C PRO A 452 13.82 42.06 -44.73
N ALA A 453 12.65 42.62 -45.03
CA ALA A 453 12.34 44.04 -45.27
C ALA A 453 10.90 44.16 -45.76
#